data_AF-A0A845SFG7-F1
#
_entry.id   AF-A0A845SFG7-F1
#
_cell.length_a   1.000
_cell.length_b   1.000
_cell.length_c   1.000
_cell.angle_alpha   90.00
_cell.angle_beta   90.00
_cell.angle_gamma   90.00
#
_symmetry.space_group_name_H-M   'P 1'
#
loop_
_entity.id
_entity.type
_entity.pdbx_description
1 polymer ?
#
loop_
_entity_poly.entity_id
_entity_poly.type
_entity_poly.pdbx_seq_one_letter_code
_entity_poly.pdbx_strand_id
1 'polypeptide(L)'
;MKDAKNLKASDSLDNAGYLIGFAAECAIKYKISTLGGGIDNPKVHFPQLIEAARKRLNSRSEIGMLMILDSKILNGWDVNRRYHASGNTTSEEVDLWIKETTRLMGASGIKERL
;
A
#
# COMPACT_ATOMS: atom_id res chain seq x y z
N MET A 1 8.02 0.96 5.12
CA MET A 1 7.22 1.42 6.29
C MET A 1 8.07 2.23 7.26
N LYS A 2 9.13 1.65 7.85
CA LYS A 2 10.03 2.35 8.79
C LYS A 2 10.59 3.66 8.25
N ASP A 3 11.17 3.64 7.06
CA ASP A 3 11.76 4.86 6.46
C ASP A 3 10.72 5.95 6.21
N ALA A 4 9.51 5.57 5.80
CA ALA A 4 8.42 6.51 5.61
C ALA A 4 7.98 7.18 6.92
N LYS A 5 7.91 6.42 8.01
CA LYS A 5 7.63 6.95 9.36
C LYS A 5 8.73 7.91 9.82
N ASN A 6 10.00 7.58 9.56
CA ASN A 6 11.14 8.46 9.87
C ASN A 6 11.07 9.76 9.07
N LEU A 7 10.76 9.69 7.77
CA LEU A 7 10.60 10.88 6.93
C LEU A 7 9.45 11.76 7.39
N LYS A 8 8.32 11.16 7.80
CA LYS A 8 7.21 11.90 8.40
C LYS A 8 7.64 12.61 9.68
N ALA A 9 8.39 11.93 10.56
CA ALA A 9 8.89 12.53 11.81
C ALA A 9 9.84 13.71 11.56
N SER A 10 10.51 13.72 10.41
CA SER A 10 11.37 14.83 9.94
C SER A 10 10.63 15.83 9.04
N ASP A 11 9.30 15.82 9.02
CA ASP A 11 8.44 16.71 8.21
C ASP A 11 8.63 16.61 6.68
N SER A 12 9.25 15.52 6.20
CA SER A 12 9.42 15.23 4.78
C SER A 12 8.20 14.49 4.23
N LEU A 13 7.05 15.17 4.22
CA LEU A 13 5.73 14.57 4.00
C LEU A 13 5.55 13.96 2.60
N ASP A 14 6.01 14.63 1.54
CA ASP A 14 5.91 14.10 0.17
C ASP A 14 6.70 12.78 0.02
N ASN A 15 7.93 12.74 0.55
CA ASN A 15 8.76 11.54 0.51
C ASN A 15 8.21 10.43 1.41
N ALA A 16 7.66 10.80 2.58
CA ALA A 16 6.96 9.86 3.45
C ALA A 16 5.77 9.23 2.72
N GLY A 17 4.89 10.05 2.16
CA GLY A 17 3.71 9.62 1.39
C GLY A 17 4.08 8.73 0.21
N TYR A 18 5.14 9.08 -0.52
CA TYR A 18 5.69 8.25 -1.59
C TYR A 18 6.07 6.85 -1.10
N LEU A 19 6.90 6.76 -0.06
CA LEU A 19 7.35 5.46 0.48
C LEU A 19 6.21 4.64 1.10
N ILE A 20 5.16 5.28 1.64
CA ILE A 20 4.00 4.56 2.18
C ILE A 20 3.25 3.82 1.07
N GLY A 21 3.00 4.44 -0.07
CA GLY A 21 2.29 3.74 -1.14
C GLY A 21 3.11 2.59 -1.73
N PHE A 22 4.44 2.70 -1.83
CA PHE A 22 5.28 1.55 -2.17
C PHE A 22 5.19 0.42 -1.13
N ALA A 23 5.16 0.76 0.16
CA ALA A 23 5.00 -0.24 1.20
C ALA A 23 3.66 -0.99 1.07
N ALA A 24 2.57 -0.27 0.74
CA ALA A 24 1.28 -0.90 0.45
C ALA A 24 1.32 -1.78 -0.80
N GLU A 25 1.96 -1.33 -1.89
CA GLU A 25 2.12 -2.15 -3.09
C GLU A 25 2.87 -3.45 -2.79
N CYS A 26 3.97 -3.35 -2.05
CA CYS A 26 4.77 -4.49 -1.63
C CYS A 26 3.94 -5.48 -0.81
N ALA A 27 3.09 -5.01 0.10
CA ALA A 27 2.24 -5.89 0.89
C ALA A 27 1.15 -6.60 0.05
N ILE A 28 0.53 -5.92 -0.93
CA ILE A 28 -0.39 -6.57 -1.88
C ILE A 28 0.33 -7.64 -2.70
N LYS A 29 1.46 -7.28 -3.32
CA LYS A 29 2.26 -8.18 -4.17
C LYS A 29 2.81 -9.35 -3.37
N TYR A 30 3.24 -9.12 -2.13
CA TYR A 30 3.64 -10.19 -1.22
C TYR A 30 2.49 -11.17 -1.01
N LYS A 31 1.30 -10.67 -0.67
CA LYS A 31 0.16 -11.55 -0.43
C LYS A 31 -0.19 -12.40 -1.64
N ILE A 32 -0.20 -11.81 -2.84
CA ILE A 32 -0.40 -12.55 -4.10
C ILE A 32 0.67 -13.64 -4.29
N SER A 33 1.94 -13.33 -4.02
CA SER A 33 3.02 -14.31 -4.14
C SER A 33 2.88 -15.51 -3.20
N THR A 34 2.19 -15.36 -2.07
CA THR A 34 1.94 -16.47 -1.13
C THR A 34 0.86 -17.44 -1.59
N LEU A 35 0.08 -17.11 -2.63
CA LEU A 35 -0.99 -17.98 -3.14
C LEU A 35 -0.45 -19.23 -3.87
N GLY A 36 0.83 -19.23 -4.26
CA GLY A 36 1.47 -20.35 -4.96
C GLY A 36 0.99 -20.52 -6.41
N GLY A 37 1.30 -21.68 -7.01
CA GLY A 37 0.70 -22.10 -8.29
C GLY A 37 1.12 -21.32 -9.54
N GLY A 38 2.26 -20.62 -9.53
CA GLY A 38 2.74 -19.87 -10.70
C GLY A 38 1.93 -18.60 -11.00
N ILE A 39 1.18 -18.08 -10.01
CA ILE A 39 0.47 -16.81 -10.16
C ILE A 39 1.50 -15.68 -10.23
N ASP A 40 1.61 -15.08 -11.42
CA ASP A 40 2.50 -13.94 -11.63
C ASP A 40 2.04 -12.71 -10.84
N ASN A 41 3.03 -12.08 -10.22
CA ASN A 41 2.85 -10.80 -9.54
C ASN A 41 2.47 -9.71 -10.56
N PRO A 42 1.44 -8.91 -10.27
CA PRO A 42 1.01 -7.86 -11.19
C PRO A 42 2.10 -6.78 -11.36
N LYS A 43 2.48 -6.50 -12.60
CA LYS A 43 3.47 -5.47 -12.99
C LYS A 43 2.82 -4.08 -13.14
N VAL A 44 1.94 -3.74 -12.22
CA VAL A 44 1.20 -2.47 -12.20
C VAL A 44 1.31 -1.82 -10.82
N HIS A 45 0.99 -0.53 -10.77
CA HIS A 45 1.04 0.32 -9.57
C HIS A 45 -0.37 0.74 -9.15
N PHE A 46 -0.53 1.40 -8.01
CA PHE A 46 -1.82 2.02 -7.69
C PHE A 46 -2.18 3.13 -8.71
N PRO A 47 -3.48 3.33 -8.99
CA PRO A 47 -4.62 2.58 -8.44
C PRO A 47 -4.89 1.24 -9.15
N GLN A 48 -4.31 0.97 -10.32
CA GLN A 48 -4.59 -0.22 -11.15
C GLN A 48 -4.25 -1.55 -10.43
N LEU A 49 -3.35 -1.51 -9.45
CA LEU A 49 -2.99 -2.65 -8.62
C LEU A 49 -4.19 -3.22 -7.84
N ILE A 50 -5.15 -2.39 -7.45
CA ILE A 50 -6.34 -2.84 -6.71
C ILE A 50 -7.15 -3.83 -7.56
N GLU A 51 -7.47 -3.46 -8.80
CA GLU A 51 -8.21 -4.32 -9.72
C GLU A 51 -7.42 -5.58 -10.09
N ALA A 52 -6.09 -5.45 -10.26
CA ALA A 52 -5.23 -6.59 -10.53
C ALA A 52 -5.17 -7.57 -9.34
N ALA A 53 -5.21 -7.06 -8.11
CA ALA A 53 -5.20 -7.85 -6.89
C ALA A 53 -6.54 -8.58 -6.67
N ARG A 54 -7.68 -7.90 -6.88
CA ARG A 54 -9.02 -8.51 -6.79
C ARG A 54 -9.19 -9.75 -7.67
N LYS A 55 -8.66 -9.71 -8.89
CA LYS A 55 -8.72 -10.85 -9.82
C LYS A 55 -7.96 -12.09 -9.33
N ARG A 56 -6.98 -11.90 -8.43
CA ARG A 56 -6.10 -12.97 -7.91
C ARG A 56 -6.48 -13.42 -6.51
N LEU A 57 -6.93 -12.49 -5.67
CA LEU A 57 -7.39 -12.75 -4.31
C LEU A 57 -8.87 -13.12 -4.35
N ASN A 58 -9.20 -14.40 -4.59
CA ASN A 58 -10.59 -14.85 -4.77
C ASN A 58 -11.03 -15.98 -3.82
N SER A 59 -10.14 -16.46 -2.95
CA SER A 59 -10.46 -17.53 -2.00
C SER A 59 -10.95 -16.97 -0.65
N ARG A 60 -11.61 -17.83 0.12
CA ARG A 60 -12.15 -17.47 1.44
C ARG A 60 -11.10 -16.99 2.44
N SER A 61 -9.85 -17.46 2.31
CA SER A 61 -8.73 -17.02 3.15
C SER A 61 -8.35 -15.55 2.91
N GLU A 62 -8.81 -14.96 1.80
CA GLU A 62 -8.42 -13.64 1.33
C GLU A 62 -9.45 -12.54 1.60
N ILE A 63 -10.58 -12.90 2.21
CA ILE A 63 -11.69 -11.97 2.50
C ILE A 63 -11.21 -10.73 3.27
N GLY A 64 -10.36 -10.91 4.28
CA GLY A 64 -9.84 -9.78 5.06
C GLY A 64 -9.05 -8.79 4.21
N MET A 65 -8.26 -9.27 3.26
CA MET A 65 -7.50 -8.43 2.32
C MET A 65 -8.45 -7.74 1.34
N LEU A 66 -9.45 -8.46 0.81
CA LEU A 66 -10.45 -7.90 -0.11
C LEU A 66 -11.26 -6.76 0.52
N MET A 67 -11.71 -6.94 1.77
CA MET A 67 -12.45 -5.89 2.50
C MET A 67 -11.64 -4.60 2.65
N ILE A 68 -10.32 -4.71 2.82
CA ILE A 68 -9.42 -3.55 2.85
C ILE A 68 -9.34 -2.92 1.45
N LEU A 69 -9.14 -3.71 0.39
CA LEU A 69 -9.11 -3.20 -0.99
C LEU A 69 -10.44 -2.54 -1.42
N ASP A 70 -11.57 -2.93 -0.83
CA ASP A 70 -12.88 -2.33 -1.02
C ASP A 70 -13.05 -0.95 -0.36
N SER A 71 -12.25 -0.62 0.65
CA SER A 71 -12.45 0.59 1.43
C SER A 71 -11.84 1.86 0.80
N LYS A 72 -11.56 1.86 -0.51
CA LYS A 72 -10.88 2.95 -1.23
C LYS A 72 -9.56 3.37 -0.55
N ILE A 73 -8.74 2.39 -0.15
CA ILE A 73 -7.44 2.65 0.47
C ILE A 73 -6.55 3.52 -0.41
N LEU A 74 -5.68 4.29 0.23
CA LEU A 74 -4.74 5.20 -0.41
C LEU A 74 -5.44 6.14 -1.40
N ASN A 75 -6.63 6.62 -1.04
CA ASN A 75 -7.36 7.58 -1.87
C ASN A 75 -6.48 8.80 -2.16
N GLY A 76 -6.45 9.22 -3.43
CA GLY A 76 -5.60 10.30 -3.92
C GLY A 76 -4.12 9.92 -4.09
N TRP A 77 -3.67 8.74 -3.68
CA TRP A 77 -2.31 8.28 -3.92
C TRP A 77 -2.16 7.71 -5.34
N ASP A 78 -1.12 8.11 -6.04
CA ASP A 78 -0.70 7.50 -7.31
C ASP A 78 0.83 7.58 -7.46
N VAL A 79 1.38 6.71 -8.30
CA VAL A 79 2.84 6.59 -8.48
C VAL A 79 3.49 7.86 -9.04
N ASN A 80 2.74 8.70 -9.75
CA ASN A 80 3.27 9.93 -10.36
C ASN A 80 3.42 11.07 -9.36
N ARG A 81 2.94 10.93 -8.11
CA ARG A 81 3.19 11.93 -7.04
C ARG A 81 4.68 12.23 -6.84
N ARG A 82 5.57 11.33 -7.23
CA ARG A 82 7.03 11.56 -7.29
C ARG A 82 7.43 12.79 -8.13
N TYR A 83 6.67 13.09 -9.17
CA TYR A 83 6.94 14.18 -10.11
C TYR A 83 6.05 15.40 -9.86
N HIS A 84 5.20 15.37 -8.84
CA HIS A 84 4.43 16.54 -8.46
C HIS A 84 5.34 17.59 -7.82
N ALA A 85 4.93 18.86 -7.89
CA ALA A 85 5.60 19.90 -7.12
C ALA A 85 5.57 19.54 -5.62
N SER A 86 6.62 19.91 -4.89
CA SER A 86 6.67 19.70 -3.43
C SER A 86 5.55 20.49 -2.72
N GLY A 87 5.10 19.98 -1.57
CA GLY A 87 4.05 20.61 -0.76
C GLY A 87 2.62 20.17 -1.12
N ASN A 88 2.46 19.06 -1.84
CA ASN A 88 1.16 18.51 -2.25
C ASN A 88 0.67 17.37 -1.34
N THR A 89 1.34 17.14 -0.21
CA THR A 89 0.99 16.08 0.73
C THR A 89 0.88 16.65 2.14
N THR A 90 -0.29 16.50 2.76
CA THR A 90 -0.50 16.94 4.14
C THR A 90 -0.13 15.85 5.15
N SER A 91 0.13 16.22 6.41
CA SER A 91 0.45 15.24 7.45
C SER A 91 -0.73 14.28 7.68
N GLU A 92 -1.96 14.78 7.57
CA GLU A 92 -3.20 14.01 7.72
C GLU A 92 -3.33 12.95 6.63
N GLU A 93 -2.98 13.28 5.38
CA GLU A 93 -2.92 12.30 4.29
C GLU A 93 -1.91 11.19 4.59
N VAL A 94 -0.69 11.56 5.02
CA VAL A 94 0.34 10.57 5.37
C VAL A 94 -0.11 9.69 6.53
N ASP A 95 -0.73 10.26 7.57
CA ASP A 95 -1.26 9.49 8.71
C ASP A 95 -2.35 8.50 8.30
N LEU A 96 -3.26 8.94 7.44
CA LEU A 96 -4.30 8.07 6.90
C LEU A 96 -3.68 6.91 6.12
N TRP A 97 -2.74 7.19 5.22
CA TRP A 97 -2.07 6.15 4.43
C TRP A 97 -1.23 5.22 5.29
N ILE A 98 -0.57 5.71 6.34
CA ILE A 98 0.13 4.86 7.32
C ILE A 98 -0.84 3.88 7.96
N LYS A 99 -2.00 4.37 8.43
CA LYS A 99 -3.02 3.53 9.08
C LYS A 99 -3.60 2.48 8.13
N GLU A 100 -3.83 2.83 6.88
CA GLU A 100 -4.33 1.91 5.85
C GLU A 100 -3.28 0.87 5.46
N THR A 101 -2.05 1.31 5.23
CA THR A 101 -0.91 0.43 4.89
C THR A 101 -0.61 -0.54 6.03
N THR A 102 -0.71 -0.11 7.28
CA THR A 102 -0.53 -0.98 8.46
C THR A 102 -1.57 -2.10 8.48
N ARG A 103 -2.85 -1.78 8.23
CA ARG A 103 -3.92 -2.79 8.12
C ARG A 103 -3.65 -3.77 6.99
N LEU A 104 -3.19 -3.26 5.85
CA LEU A 104 -2.87 -4.07 4.69
C LEU A 104 -1.65 -4.98 4.89
N MET A 105 -0.61 -4.51 5.58
CA MET A 105 0.53 -5.35 6.00
C MET A 105 0.09 -6.47 6.96
N GLY A 106 -0.81 -6.16 7.90
CA GLY A 106 -1.39 -7.17 8.78
C GLY A 106 -2.16 -8.25 8.00
N ALA A 107 -3.01 -7.85 7.06
CA ALA A 107 -3.76 -8.77 6.21
C ALA A 107 -2.89 -9.56 5.23
N SER A 108 -1.74 -9.01 4.81
CA SER A 108 -0.77 -9.71 3.98
C SER A 108 0.09 -10.72 4.77
N GLY A 109 0.01 -10.71 6.10
CA GLY A 109 0.83 -11.55 6.98
C GLY A 109 2.24 -11.03 7.22
N ILE A 110 2.54 -9.79 6.79
CA ILE A 110 3.82 -9.13 7.09
C ILE A 110 3.74 -8.55 8.50
N LYS A 111 4.59 -9.05 9.39
CA LYS A 111 4.75 -8.47 10.72
C LYS A 111 5.67 -7.25 10.64
N GLU A 112 5.16 -6.09 11.02
CA GLU A 112 6.02 -4.92 11.23
C GLU A 112 6.94 -5.23 12.43
N ARG A 113 8.25 -5.28 12.20
CA ARG A 113 9.21 -5.29 13.30
C ARG A 113 9.31 -3.87 13.84
N LEU A 114 8.85 -3.68 15.08
CA LEU A 114 9.02 -2.45 15.85
C LEU A 114 10.51 -2.12 15.98
#